data_AF-A0A914MBE5-F1
#
_entry.id   AF-A0A914MBE5-F1
#
_cell.length_a   1.000
_cell.length_b   1.000
_cell.length_c   1.000
_cell.angle_alpha   90.00
_cell.angle_beta   90.00
_cell.angle_gamma   90.00
#
_symmetry.space_group_name_H-M   'P 1'
#
loop_
_entity.id
_entity.type
_entity.pdbx_description
1 polymer ?
#
loop_
_entity_poly.entity_id
_entity_poly.type
_entity_poly.pdbx_seq_one_letter_code
_entity_poly.pdbx_strand_id
1 'polypeptide(L)'
;MLIRCLLPMDLDTGPLAKKSSTLCSLLLLLTIAALAVPGQDNSEEVGFGKHTKDKNNTVTLADKTIVANNTYFNFTSCRFKELYPDACDISVGDKYIELRYNYGSKGCTVDLLSKNASNNSTIKFKAGVRGDAKGGLSDCLDETTLFRDTYNNTLPFVYSVNGTIIEELNNRKHRNFENCSKFGECKAFDGTCMQQTSLQVSWSKSEDKVYGHTYLIGEDQHQGLWQDKAGVNDNNVIFDLEISTSSGFIFNGKRFNASKEAVCVPKKDPIVEPKAWTIKDGEHRDKHLLVFSLLRQTSSVVYKGLRLTKDHPNGPRCELFVRF
;
A
#
# COMPACT_ATOMS: atom_id res chain seq x y z
N MET A 1 32.21 12.12 5.46
CA MET A 1 33.20 11.60 4.49
C MET A 1 32.61 10.30 3.95
N LEU A 2 32.16 10.13 2.70
CA LEU A 2 32.45 10.77 1.41
C LEU A 2 31.29 11.65 0.88
N ILE A 3 31.68 12.74 0.22
CA ILE A 3 30.91 13.51 -0.76
C ILE A 3 31.51 13.15 -2.12
N ARG A 4 30.69 12.78 -3.10
CA ARG A 4 31.11 12.77 -4.51
C ARG A 4 30.40 13.91 -5.23
N CYS A 5 31.11 15.03 -5.33
CA CYS A 5 30.91 16.01 -6.38
C CYS A 5 32.00 15.83 -7.43
N LEU A 6 31.74 16.43 -8.60
CA LEU A 6 32.61 16.72 -9.74
C LEU A 6 32.43 15.75 -10.92
N LEU A 7 32.23 16.23 -12.16
CA LEU A 7 32.71 17.47 -12.77
C LEU A 7 31.71 18.03 -13.81
N PRO A 8 31.77 19.34 -14.13
CA PRO A 8 31.67 19.83 -15.49
C PRO A 8 33.07 20.14 -16.06
N MET A 9 33.28 19.89 -17.34
CA MET A 9 33.86 20.82 -18.33
C MET A 9 34.28 20.07 -19.59
N ASP A 10 33.80 20.57 -20.72
CA ASP A 10 34.33 20.30 -22.05
C ASP A 10 35.76 20.83 -22.19
N LEU A 11 36.58 20.11 -22.95
CA LEU A 11 37.72 20.68 -23.65
C LEU A 11 37.92 19.94 -24.98
N ASP A 12 37.78 20.75 -26.02
CA ASP A 12 37.86 20.48 -27.44
C ASP A 12 39.34 20.32 -27.85
N THR A 13 39.72 19.20 -28.47
CA THR A 13 40.87 19.11 -29.39
C THR A 13 40.66 17.95 -30.37
N GLY A 14 40.53 18.28 -31.66
CA GLY A 14 40.58 17.32 -32.77
C GLY A 14 42.02 16.86 -33.12
N PRO A 15 42.26 16.34 -34.34
CA PRO A 15 42.18 14.90 -34.59
C PRO A 15 43.50 14.30 -35.11
N LEU A 16 43.79 13.01 -34.80
CA LEU A 16 44.57 12.09 -35.67
C LEU A 16 44.52 10.64 -35.16
N ALA A 17 43.92 9.79 -36.01
CA ALA A 17 44.12 8.35 -36.26
C ALA A 17 45.29 7.62 -35.54
N LYS A 18 45.27 6.32 -35.19
CA LYS A 18 44.66 5.13 -35.81
C LYS A 18 44.86 3.92 -34.88
N LYS A 19 43.91 2.96 -34.95
CA LYS A 19 44.02 1.51 -34.64
C LYS A 19 44.44 1.07 -33.22
N SER A 20 43.45 0.88 -32.35
CA SER A 20 43.46 -0.18 -31.32
C SER A 20 42.04 -0.39 -30.78
N SER A 21 41.15 -1.07 -31.52
CA SER A 21 39.73 -1.17 -31.14
C SER A 21 39.18 -2.58 -31.00
N THR A 22 40.03 -3.62 -31.03
CA THR A 22 39.57 -5.01 -30.87
C THR A 22 39.99 -5.66 -29.56
N LEU A 23 41.07 -5.22 -28.92
CA LEU A 23 41.53 -5.80 -27.65
C LEU A 23 40.87 -5.16 -26.40
N CYS A 24 40.64 -3.85 -26.40
CA CYS A 24 39.95 -3.19 -25.28
C CYS A 24 38.45 -3.55 -25.23
N SER A 25 37.83 -3.76 -26.40
CA SER A 25 36.42 -4.18 -26.51
C SER A 25 36.23 -5.63 -26.06
N LEU A 26 37.19 -6.52 -26.32
CA LEU A 26 37.14 -7.92 -25.84
C LEU A 26 37.36 -8.01 -24.33
N LEU A 27 38.26 -7.20 -23.76
CA LEU A 27 38.47 -7.13 -22.31
C LEU A 27 37.25 -6.55 -21.57
N LEU A 28 36.57 -5.55 -22.14
CA LEU A 28 35.31 -5.04 -21.59
C LEU A 28 34.19 -6.11 -21.63
N LEU A 29 34.05 -6.83 -22.74
CA LEU A 29 33.06 -7.91 -22.90
C LEU A 29 33.34 -9.09 -21.95
N LEU A 30 34.61 -9.42 -21.70
CA LEU A 30 34.99 -10.46 -20.73
C LEU A 30 34.76 -10.03 -19.27
N THR A 31 34.91 -8.75 -18.93
CA THR A 31 34.52 -8.25 -17.59
C THR A 31 33.00 -8.19 -17.38
N ILE A 32 32.21 -7.96 -18.43
CA ILE A 32 30.74 -7.99 -18.32
C ILE A 32 30.23 -9.43 -18.23
N ALA A 33 30.87 -10.39 -18.91
CA ALA A 33 30.52 -11.80 -18.83
C ALA A 33 30.89 -12.46 -17.47
N ALA A 34 31.91 -11.96 -16.76
CA ALA A 34 32.32 -12.48 -15.46
C ALA A 34 31.46 -11.97 -14.27
N LEU A 35 30.54 -11.02 -14.51
CA LEU A 35 29.55 -10.56 -13.50
C LEU A 35 28.18 -11.21 -13.67
N ALA A 36 27.97 -12.02 -14.71
CA ALA A 36 26.81 -12.90 -14.79
C ALA A 36 27.06 -14.12 -13.90
N VAL A 37 26.91 -13.94 -12.58
CA VAL A 37 26.82 -15.06 -11.63
C VAL A 37 25.63 -15.91 -12.07
N PRO A 38 25.84 -17.15 -12.56
CA PRO A 38 24.74 -18.00 -12.95
C PRO A 38 24.03 -18.44 -11.66
N GLY A 39 22.93 -17.76 -11.34
CA GLY A 39 22.16 -18.02 -10.12
C GLY A 39 21.40 -16.83 -9.55
N GLN A 40 21.69 -15.59 -9.94
CA GLN A 40 21.01 -14.39 -9.44
C GLN A 40 19.83 -13.94 -10.32
N ASP A 41 19.14 -14.90 -10.91
CA ASP A 41 18.08 -14.65 -11.90
C ASP A 41 16.71 -14.82 -11.24
N ASN A 42 16.08 -13.73 -10.82
CA ASN A 42 14.73 -13.58 -10.20
C ASN A 42 14.74 -13.32 -8.69
N SER A 43 15.44 -12.28 -8.25
CA SER A 43 15.15 -11.67 -6.95
C SER A 43 14.32 -10.41 -7.12
N GLU A 44 13.25 -10.28 -6.33
CA GLU A 44 12.30 -9.16 -6.40
C GLU A 44 12.51 -8.23 -5.18
N GLU A 45 12.60 -6.92 -5.42
CA GLU A 45 12.68 -5.94 -4.33
C GLU A 45 11.31 -5.78 -3.65
N VAL A 46 11.30 -5.85 -2.32
CA VAL A 46 10.11 -5.66 -1.48
C VAL A 46 10.39 -4.72 -0.32
N GLY A 47 9.37 -3.95 0.06
CA GLY A 47 9.43 -3.07 1.21
C GLY A 47 10.22 -1.79 1.00
N PHE A 48 10.19 -0.96 2.04
CA PHE A 48 10.88 0.31 2.08
C PHE A 48 12.40 0.13 2.08
N GLY A 49 12.90 -0.88 2.79
CA GLY A 49 14.33 -1.21 2.84
C GLY A 49 14.90 -1.75 1.53
N LYS A 50 14.08 -1.98 0.50
CA LYS A 50 14.46 -2.70 -0.74
C LYS A 50 15.05 -4.07 -0.43
N HIS A 51 14.32 -4.82 0.40
CA HIS A 51 14.67 -6.17 0.76
C HIS A 51 14.55 -7.10 -0.43
N THR A 52 15.33 -8.18 -0.44
CA THR A 52 15.43 -9.05 -1.60
C THR A 52 14.66 -10.33 -1.36
N LYS A 53 13.55 -10.53 -2.08
CA LYS A 53 12.75 -11.75 -2.04
C LYS A 53 13.31 -12.78 -3.03
N ASP A 54 13.54 -14.00 -2.57
CA ASP A 54 13.99 -15.12 -3.41
C ASP A 54 12.84 -15.97 -3.95
N LYS A 55 13.18 -16.94 -4.81
CA LYS A 55 12.22 -17.87 -5.44
C LYS A 55 11.47 -18.75 -4.43
N ASN A 56 11.98 -18.88 -3.20
CA ASN A 56 11.37 -19.65 -2.12
C ASN A 56 10.44 -18.80 -1.23
N ASN A 57 10.10 -17.57 -1.66
CA ASN A 57 9.32 -16.60 -0.88
C ASN A 57 9.96 -16.23 0.47
N THR A 58 11.29 -16.36 0.58
CA THR A 58 12.03 -15.85 1.73
C THR A 58 12.67 -14.51 1.38
N VAL A 59 12.79 -13.65 2.38
CA VAL A 59 13.35 -12.30 2.21
C VAL A 59 14.66 -12.19 2.95
N THR A 60 15.67 -11.65 2.26
CA THR A 60 16.92 -11.18 2.86
C THR A 60 16.77 -9.70 3.15
N LEU A 61 17.01 -9.28 4.39
CA LEU A 61 16.93 -7.86 4.73
C LEU A 61 18.06 -7.09 4.04
N ALA A 62 17.85 -5.80 3.81
CA ALA A 62 18.86 -4.99 3.15
C ALA A 62 19.98 -4.66 4.14
N ASP A 63 21.20 -4.54 3.65
CA ASP A 63 22.34 -4.18 4.48
C ASP A 63 22.05 -2.90 5.27
N LYS A 64 22.33 -2.92 6.59
CA LYS A 64 22.08 -1.82 7.54
C LYS A 64 20.61 -1.53 7.82
N THR A 65 19.70 -2.47 7.57
CA THR A 65 18.35 -2.40 8.15
C THR A 65 18.46 -2.35 9.68
N ILE A 66 17.95 -1.29 10.29
CA ILE A 66 17.94 -1.14 11.76
C ILE A 66 16.52 -1.35 12.24
N VAL A 67 16.35 -2.26 13.19
CA VAL A 67 15.06 -2.42 13.88
C VAL A 67 14.83 -1.19 14.75
N ALA A 68 13.82 -0.40 14.38
CA ALA A 68 13.48 0.78 15.14
C ALA A 68 12.87 0.41 16.49
N ASN A 69 13.21 1.16 17.54
CA ASN A 69 12.62 1.08 18.87
C ASN A 69 12.02 2.44 19.28
N ASN A 70 11.19 2.48 20.33
CA ASN A 70 10.50 3.71 20.77
C ASN A 70 11.46 4.88 21.01
N THR A 71 12.65 4.60 21.54
CA THR A 71 13.67 5.61 21.80
C THR A 71 14.23 6.21 20.50
N TYR A 72 14.44 5.39 19.47
CA TYR A 72 15.01 5.84 18.19
C TYR A 72 14.02 6.61 17.33
N PHE A 73 12.74 6.20 17.32
CA PHE A 73 11.68 6.86 16.55
C PHE A 73 11.39 8.28 17.03
N ASN A 74 11.39 8.49 18.35
CA ASN A 74 11.14 9.82 18.95
C ASN A 74 12.27 10.84 18.67
N PHE A 75 13.51 10.38 18.44
CA PHE A 75 14.65 11.27 18.21
C PHE A 75 14.87 11.66 16.74
N THR A 76 14.28 10.95 15.77
CA THR A 76 14.69 11.04 14.35
C THR A 76 13.56 11.25 13.35
N SER A 77 12.32 11.51 13.77
CA SER A 77 11.18 11.65 12.84
C SER A 77 11.45 12.59 11.65
N CYS A 78 12.21 13.68 11.83
CA CYS A 78 12.67 14.55 10.73
C CYS A 78 13.72 13.88 9.83
N ARG A 79 14.78 13.29 10.40
CA ARG A 79 15.87 12.65 9.63
C ARG A 79 15.44 11.38 8.91
N PHE A 80 14.48 10.64 9.46
CA PHE A 80 14.00 9.40 8.85
C PHE A 80 13.31 9.71 7.52
N LYS A 81 12.35 10.64 7.49
CA LYS A 81 11.70 11.06 6.25
C LYS A 81 12.63 11.74 5.25
N GLU A 82 13.68 12.43 5.71
CA GLU A 82 14.72 12.98 4.82
C GLU A 82 15.49 11.89 4.08
N LEU A 83 15.86 10.81 4.77
CA LEU A 83 16.54 9.66 4.17
C LEU A 83 15.59 8.81 3.32
N TYR A 84 14.32 8.78 3.71
CA TYR A 84 13.32 7.85 3.26
C TYR A 84 11.99 8.56 2.94
N PRO A 85 11.92 9.28 1.80
CA PRO A 85 10.79 10.14 1.47
C PRO A 85 9.45 9.41 1.33
N ASP A 86 9.48 8.11 0.99
CA ASP A 86 8.30 7.27 0.82
C ASP A 86 7.84 6.58 2.13
N ALA A 87 8.52 6.86 3.26
CA ALA A 87 8.15 6.31 4.56
C ALA A 87 6.88 6.96 5.13
N CYS A 88 6.10 6.16 5.87
CA CYS A 88 4.88 6.65 6.52
C CYS A 88 5.16 7.61 7.68
N ASP A 89 4.21 8.52 7.91
CA ASP A 89 4.15 9.27 9.17
C ASP A 89 3.76 8.31 10.29
N ILE A 90 4.74 7.94 11.11
CA ILE A 90 4.58 6.94 12.16
C ILE A 90 4.58 7.61 13.53
N SER A 91 3.66 7.19 14.39
CA SER A 91 3.76 7.41 15.83
C SER A 91 3.77 6.05 16.53
N VAL A 92 4.62 5.89 17.54
CA VAL A 92 4.73 4.64 18.29
C VAL A 92 4.19 4.87 19.69
N GLY A 93 3.09 4.20 20.00
CA GLY A 93 2.52 4.16 21.34
C GLY A 93 3.07 3.01 22.16
N ASP A 94 2.60 2.86 23.41
CA ASP A 94 3.07 1.82 24.33
C ASP A 94 2.84 0.39 23.81
N LYS A 95 1.80 0.20 22.97
CA LYS A 95 1.36 -1.12 22.48
C LYS A 95 0.94 -1.13 21.01
N TYR A 96 1.19 -0.06 20.27
CA TYR A 96 0.77 0.03 18.88
C TYR A 96 1.73 0.87 18.05
N ILE A 97 1.74 0.58 16.75
CA ILE A 97 2.37 1.42 15.73
C ILE A 97 1.23 2.07 14.92
N GLU A 98 1.15 3.40 14.91
CA GLU A 98 0.13 4.14 14.17
C GLU A 98 0.74 4.79 12.93
N LEU A 99 0.18 4.47 11.76
CA LEU A 99 0.43 5.15 10.49
C LEU A 99 -0.63 6.21 10.29
N ARG A 100 -0.23 7.46 10.08
CA ARG A 100 -1.14 8.60 9.87
C ARG A 100 -1.30 8.88 8.38
N TYR A 101 -2.49 9.30 7.99
CA TYR A 101 -2.87 9.55 6.60
C TYR A 101 -3.75 10.79 6.48
N ASN A 102 -3.19 11.85 5.90
CA ASN A 102 -3.77 13.19 5.87
C ASN A 102 -4.02 13.69 4.44
N TYR A 103 -4.69 14.83 4.32
CA TYR A 103 -4.88 15.54 3.07
C TYR A 103 -3.54 15.75 2.34
N GLY A 104 -3.51 15.47 1.03
CA GLY A 104 -2.29 15.57 0.23
C GLY A 104 -1.29 14.42 0.41
N SER A 105 -1.64 13.37 1.16
CA SER A 105 -0.80 12.17 1.30
C SER A 105 -0.43 11.58 -0.06
N LYS A 106 0.88 11.39 -0.29
CA LYS A 106 1.44 10.80 -1.52
C LYS A 106 1.41 9.26 -1.49
N GLY A 107 0.72 8.67 -0.52
CA GLY A 107 0.93 7.28 -0.13
C GLY A 107 2.27 7.11 0.60
N CYS A 108 2.46 5.96 1.21
CA CYS A 108 3.69 5.60 1.90
C CYS A 108 3.77 4.09 2.12
N THR A 109 4.96 3.60 2.41
CA THR A 109 5.20 2.19 2.72
C THR A 109 5.90 2.06 4.07
N VAL A 110 5.56 1.01 4.81
CA VAL A 110 6.21 0.62 6.06
C VAL A 110 6.53 -0.88 6.06
N ASP A 111 7.67 -1.20 6.66
CA ASP A 111 8.15 -2.55 6.88
C ASP A 111 7.92 -2.92 8.36
N LEU A 112 7.07 -3.90 8.61
CA LEU A 112 6.67 -4.33 9.94
C LEU A 112 7.26 -5.71 10.25
N LEU A 113 7.96 -5.82 11.38
CA LEU A 113 8.45 -7.10 11.90
C LEU A 113 7.40 -7.73 12.81
N SER A 114 6.84 -8.87 12.40
CA SER A 114 5.84 -9.62 13.17
C SER A 114 6.45 -10.88 13.79
N LYS A 115 6.02 -11.23 15.01
CA LYS A 115 6.54 -12.39 15.78
C LYS A 115 5.79 -13.72 15.50
N ASN A 116 4.68 -13.69 14.75
CA ASN A 116 3.82 -14.85 14.56
C ASN A 116 3.31 -14.90 13.11
N ALA A 117 3.90 -15.73 12.27
CA ALA A 117 3.24 -16.17 11.02
C ALA A 117 3.22 -17.69 10.85
N SER A 118 3.74 -18.45 11.81
CA SER A 118 3.86 -19.91 11.70
C SER A 118 2.53 -20.66 11.64
N ASN A 119 1.37 -20.02 11.88
CA ASN A 119 0.04 -20.63 11.67
C ASN A 119 -1.14 -19.68 11.35
N ASN A 120 -0.96 -18.35 11.31
CA ASN A 120 -2.07 -17.42 11.06
C ASN A 120 -1.92 -16.75 9.70
N SER A 121 -2.76 -17.16 8.76
CA SER A 121 -2.98 -16.58 7.43
C SER A 121 -3.71 -15.23 7.48
N THR A 122 -3.58 -14.51 8.60
CA THR A 122 -4.35 -13.30 8.86
C THR A 122 -3.51 -12.13 9.33
N ILE A 123 -3.81 -10.94 8.79
CA ILE A 123 -3.24 -9.67 9.23
C ILE A 123 -4.34 -8.93 9.98
N LYS A 124 -4.09 -8.56 11.22
CA LYS A 124 -5.03 -7.80 12.05
C LYS A 124 -4.49 -6.40 12.30
N PHE A 125 -5.34 -5.41 12.15
CA PHE A 125 -5.03 -4.02 12.47
C PHE A 125 -6.32 -3.26 12.75
N LYS A 126 -6.18 -2.03 13.21
CA LYS A 126 -7.32 -1.13 13.41
C LYS A 126 -7.24 0.01 12.43
N ALA A 127 -8.35 0.30 11.76
CA ALA A 127 -8.47 1.49 10.92
C ALA A 127 -9.32 2.51 11.66
N GLY A 128 -8.89 3.77 11.71
CA GLY A 128 -9.61 4.80 12.44
C GLY A 128 -9.61 6.14 11.75
N VAL A 129 -10.53 6.98 12.22
CA VAL A 129 -10.70 8.37 11.81
C VAL A 129 -10.66 9.26 13.04
N ARG A 130 -9.99 10.40 12.92
CA ARG A 130 -9.86 11.41 13.96
C ARG A 130 -10.32 12.75 13.42
N GLY A 131 -11.12 13.45 14.22
CA GLY A 131 -11.57 14.79 13.89
C GLY A 131 -10.41 15.77 13.78
N ASP A 132 -10.60 16.85 13.03
CA ASP A 132 -9.64 17.95 13.09
C ASP A 132 -9.76 18.70 14.43
N ALA A 133 -8.72 19.45 14.80
CA ALA A 133 -8.67 20.14 16.08
C ALA A 133 -9.70 21.28 16.25
N LYS A 134 -10.45 21.63 15.19
CA LYS A 134 -11.36 22.79 15.18
C LYS A 134 -12.84 22.41 15.20
N GLY A 135 -13.18 21.22 14.71
CA GLY A 135 -14.56 20.80 14.47
C GLY A 135 -14.89 19.35 14.79
N GLY A 136 -13.93 18.54 15.24
CA GLY A 136 -14.18 17.14 15.57
C GLY A 136 -14.56 16.30 14.33
N LEU A 137 -15.20 15.15 14.55
CA LEU A 137 -15.59 14.25 13.46
C LEU A 137 -16.80 14.76 12.67
N SER A 138 -17.68 15.55 13.31
CA SER A 138 -18.88 16.12 12.68
C SER A 138 -18.55 17.03 11.50
N ASP A 139 -17.40 17.70 11.52
CA ASP A 139 -17.08 18.74 10.55
C ASP A 139 -16.31 18.20 9.34
N CYS A 140 -15.64 17.07 9.52
CA CYS A 140 -14.79 16.50 8.48
C CYS A 140 -15.41 15.28 7.78
N LEU A 141 -16.37 14.57 8.41
CA LEU A 141 -17.05 13.42 7.81
C LEU A 141 -18.19 13.83 6.87
N ASP A 142 -18.36 13.10 5.77
CA ASP A 142 -19.48 13.28 4.85
C ASP A 142 -20.79 12.80 5.52
N GLU A 143 -21.88 13.58 5.42
CA GLU A 143 -23.20 13.25 5.98
C GLU A 143 -23.95 12.28 5.05
N THR A 144 -23.73 10.99 5.25
CA THR A 144 -24.33 9.91 4.49
C THR A 144 -24.07 8.56 5.17
N THR A 145 -24.98 7.62 4.99
CA THR A 145 -24.77 6.20 5.32
C THR A 145 -24.29 5.38 4.12
N LEU A 146 -24.28 5.98 2.93
CA LEU A 146 -24.04 5.30 1.67
C LEU A 146 -22.57 5.38 1.28
N PHE A 147 -21.92 4.22 1.20
CA PHE A 147 -20.51 4.08 0.80
C PHE A 147 -20.14 4.91 -0.45
N ARG A 148 -20.93 4.82 -1.53
CA ARG A 148 -20.64 5.51 -2.81
C ARG A 148 -20.46 7.03 -2.67
N ASP A 149 -20.98 7.60 -1.58
CA ASP A 149 -20.92 9.02 -1.27
C ASP A 149 -19.82 9.34 -0.22
N THR A 150 -19.06 8.35 0.28
CA THR A 150 -18.03 8.50 1.34
C THR A 150 -16.61 8.61 0.81
N TYR A 151 -16.42 9.10 -0.42
CA TYR A 151 -15.13 9.00 -1.09
C TYR A 151 -14.07 9.96 -0.52
N ASN A 152 -14.44 11.06 0.15
CA ASN A 152 -13.44 12.02 0.66
C ASN A 152 -12.59 11.42 1.77
N ASN A 153 -13.21 10.76 2.75
CA ASN A 153 -12.50 10.15 3.88
C ASN A 153 -12.22 8.67 3.60
N THR A 154 -11.43 8.39 2.57
CA THR A 154 -11.06 7.03 2.17
C THR A 154 -9.57 6.80 2.42
N LEU A 155 -9.21 5.59 2.83
CA LEU A 155 -7.84 5.13 3.03
C LEU A 155 -7.64 3.87 2.16
N PRO A 156 -7.07 4.00 0.95
CA PRO A 156 -6.68 2.86 0.13
C PRO A 156 -5.34 2.29 0.59
N PHE A 157 -5.23 0.96 0.64
CA PHE A 157 -4.01 0.29 1.09
C PHE A 157 -3.80 -1.07 0.41
N VAL A 158 -2.54 -1.50 0.45
CA VAL A 158 -2.10 -2.84 0.05
C VAL A 158 -1.07 -3.36 1.02
N TYR A 159 -0.85 -4.66 0.98
CA TYR A 159 0.17 -5.34 1.78
C TYR A 159 0.87 -6.37 0.90
N SER A 160 2.12 -6.68 1.23
CA SER A 160 2.81 -7.84 0.68
C SER A 160 2.99 -7.85 -0.84
N VAL A 161 3.01 -6.67 -1.46
CA VAL A 161 3.23 -6.45 -2.89
C VAL A 161 4.57 -5.73 -3.11
N ASN A 162 5.15 -5.87 -4.30
CA ASN A 162 6.35 -5.12 -4.67
C ASN A 162 6.06 -3.68 -5.07
N GLY A 163 7.14 -2.91 -5.19
CA GLY A 163 7.11 -1.52 -5.63
C GLY A 163 6.43 -1.31 -6.99
N THR A 164 6.66 -2.20 -7.96
CA THR A 164 6.03 -2.11 -9.29
C THR A 164 4.51 -2.14 -9.22
N ILE A 165 3.94 -3.06 -8.44
CA ILE A 165 2.48 -3.16 -8.23
C ILE A 165 1.96 -1.90 -7.52
N ILE A 166 2.68 -1.39 -6.51
CA ILE A 166 2.32 -0.15 -5.80
C ILE A 166 2.31 1.04 -6.77
N GLU A 167 3.30 1.15 -7.65
CA GLU A 167 3.36 2.20 -8.67
C GLU A 167 2.24 2.08 -9.69
N GLU A 168 1.88 0.87 -10.12
CA GLU A 168 0.74 0.63 -11.00
C GLU A 168 -0.57 1.10 -10.35
N LEU A 169 -0.76 0.78 -9.06
CA LEU A 169 -1.92 1.17 -8.25
C LEU A 169 -2.01 2.67 -8.04
N ASN A 170 -0.89 3.31 -7.72
CA ASN A 170 -0.81 4.74 -7.53
C ASN A 170 -1.06 5.52 -8.83
N ASN A 171 -0.64 4.98 -9.97
CA ASN A 171 -0.77 5.62 -11.28
C ASN A 171 -2.03 5.20 -12.05
N ARG A 172 -2.87 4.34 -11.46
CA ARG A 172 -4.09 3.81 -12.11
C ARG A 172 -3.76 3.18 -13.47
N LYS A 173 -2.66 2.41 -13.54
CA LYS A 173 -2.35 1.60 -14.73
C LYS A 173 -3.32 0.42 -14.89
N HIS A 174 -4.12 0.12 -13.86
CA HIS A 174 -5.28 -0.80 -13.90
C HIS A 174 -6.43 -0.34 -14.80
N ARG A 175 -6.22 0.64 -15.68
CA ARG A 175 -7.17 1.08 -16.71
C ARG A 175 -7.41 0.05 -17.82
N ASN A 176 -6.82 -1.14 -17.70
CA ASN A 176 -7.21 -2.30 -18.48
C ASN A 176 -8.53 -2.82 -17.91
N PHE A 177 -9.61 -2.10 -18.20
CA PHE A 177 -10.94 -2.55 -17.88
C PHE A 177 -11.25 -3.78 -18.73
N GLU A 178 -11.44 -4.94 -18.09
CA GLU A 178 -11.96 -6.11 -18.80
C GLU A 178 -13.49 -6.07 -18.80
N ASN A 179 -14.07 -6.62 -19.87
CA ASN A 179 -15.49 -6.93 -19.90
C ASN A 179 -15.78 -8.00 -18.85
N CYS A 180 -16.48 -7.64 -17.77
CA CYS A 180 -17.07 -8.62 -16.86
C CYS A 180 -18.17 -9.40 -17.60
N SER A 181 -17.76 -10.45 -18.31
CA SER A 181 -18.59 -11.19 -19.25
C SER A 181 -19.71 -12.02 -18.61
N LYS A 182 -19.83 -12.05 -17.28
CA LYS A 182 -20.70 -13.02 -16.58
C LYS A 182 -21.83 -12.45 -15.72
N PHE A 183 -21.87 -11.16 -15.41
CA PHE A 183 -22.94 -10.62 -14.54
C PHE A 183 -23.63 -9.41 -15.18
N GLY A 184 -24.97 -9.48 -15.26
CA GLY A 184 -25.80 -8.40 -15.80
C GLY A 184 -25.64 -7.07 -15.04
N GLU A 185 -25.19 -7.12 -13.79
CA GLU A 185 -24.95 -5.95 -12.93
C GLU A 185 -23.71 -5.14 -13.37
N CYS A 186 -22.65 -5.78 -13.88
CA CYS A 186 -21.50 -5.06 -14.46
C CYS A 186 -21.86 -4.24 -15.70
N LYS A 187 -22.97 -4.56 -16.39
CA LYS A 187 -23.44 -3.77 -17.54
C LYS A 187 -23.90 -2.37 -17.14
N ALA A 188 -24.24 -2.13 -15.87
CA ALA A 188 -24.56 -0.79 -15.36
C ALA A 188 -23.32 0.14 -15.28
N PHE A 189 -22.11 -0.46 -15.32
CA PHE A 189 -20.80 0.19 -15.22
C PHE A 189 -20.08 0.21 -16.59
N ASP A 190 -20.83 0.34 -17.68
CA ASP A 190 -20.35 0.24 -19.06
C ASP A 190 -19.60 -1.08 -19.39
N GLY A 191 -19.82 -2.12 -18.58
CA GLY A 191 -19.16 -3.43 -18.71
C GLY A 191 -17.74 -3.49 -18.16
N THR A 192 -17.23 -2.39 -17.60
CA THR A 192 -15.82 -2.23 -17.22
C THR A 192 -15.53 -2.67 -15.79
N CYS A 193 -14.58 -3.59 -15.62
CA CYS A 193 -14.14 -4.11 -14.32
C CYS A 193 -12.62 -4.00 -14.14
N MET A 194 -12.15 -3.83 -12.89
CA MET A 194 -10.72 -3.76 -12.58
C MET A 194 -10.07 -5.14 -12.52
N GLN A 195 -8.97 -5.35 -13.23
CA GLN A 195 -8.20 -6.62 -13.25
C GLN A 195 -7.47 -6.96 -11.93
N GLN A 196 -7.34 -6.02 -11.00
CA GLN A 196 -6.68 -6.26 -9.71
C GLN A 196 -7.45 -5.56 -8.61
N THR A 197 -7.52 -6.18 -7.44
CA THR A 197 -8.18 -5.61 -6.26
C THR A 197 -7.27 -5.41 -5.09
N SER A 198 -7.30 -4.17 -4.60
CA SER A 198 -6.79 -3.76 -3.29
C SER A 198 -7.98 -3.50 -2.37
N LEU A 199 -7.71 -3.18 -1.11
CA LEU A 199 -8.74 -2.80 -0.15
C LEU A 199 -8.68 -1.30 0.14
N GLN A 200 -9.82 -0.75 0.49
CA GLN A 200 -9.88 0.57 1.07
C GLN A 200 -10.92 0.62 2.19
N VAL A 201 -10.66 1.45 3.20
CA VAL A 201 -11.62 1.76 4.27
C VAL A 201 -12.07 3.20 4.09
N SER A 202 -13.35 3.48 4.28
CA SER A 202 -13.87 4.85 4.28
C SER A 202 -14.76 5.13 5.46
N TRP A 203 -14.88 6.41 5.81
CA TRP A 203 -15.69 6.87 6.93
C TRP A 203 -16.69 7.94 6.49
N SER A 204 -17.88 7.86 7.07
CA SER A 204 -18.91 8.88 6.97
C SER A 204 -19.66 8.99 8.28
N LYS A 205 -20.64 9.89 8.34
CA LYS A 205 -21.52 10.03 9.49
C LYS A 205 -22.97 10.11 9.07
N SER A 206 -23.85 9.74 9.98
CA SER A 206 -25.25 10.12 9.93
C SER A 206 -25.74 10.24 11.35
N GLU A 207 -26.40 11.36 11.66
CA GLU A 207 -26.86 11.65 13.03
C GLU A 207 -25.67 11.65 14.03
N ASP A 208 -25.75 10.88 15.10
CA ASP A 208 -24.72 10.75 16.15
C ASP A 208 -23.71 9.60 15.89
N LYS A 209 -23.81 8.96 14.72
CA LYS A 209 -23.05 7.76 14.37
C LYS A 209 -22.02 7.99 13.28
N VAL A 210 -20.86 7.35 13.47
CA VAL A 210 -19.81 7.23 12.46
C VAL A 210 -19.95 5.86 11.80
N TYR A 211 -20.04 5.87 10.49
CA TYR A 211 -20.10 4.68 9.65
C TYR A 211 -18.71 4.43 9.07
N GLY A 212 -18.15 3.27 9.35
CA GLY A 212 -16.99 2.73 8.66
C GLY A 212 -17.45 1.78 7.56
N HIS A 213 -16.78 1.83 6.41
CA HIS A 213 -17.02 0.99 5.25
C HIS A 213 -15.70 0.37 4.81
N THR A 214 -15.68 -0.89 4.38
CA THR A 214 -14.52 -1.52 3.75
C THR A 214 -14.94 -2.36 2.56
N TYR A 215 -14.17 -2.28 1.48
CA TYR A 215 -14.53 -2.88 0.19
C TYR A 215 -13.28 -2.99 -0.70
N LEU A 216 -13.45 -3.75 -1.79
CA LEU A 216 -12.45 -3.85 -2.85
C LEU A 216 -12.48 -2.57 -3.70
N ILE A 217 -11.31 -2.02 -4.02
CA ILE A 217 -11.23 -0.86 -4.94
C ILE A 217 -11.87 -1.25 -6.29
N GLY A 218 -12.87 -0.48 -6.72
CA GLY A 218 -13.57 -0.68 -8.00
C GLY A 218 -14.86 -1.51 -7.94
N GLU A 219 -15.26 -1.99 -6.77
CA GLU A 219 -16.49 -2.75 -6.56
C GLU A 219 -17.65 -1.82 -6.06
N ASP A 220 -18.92 -2.09 -6.36
CA ASP A 220 -20.07 -1.25 -5.95
C ASP A 220 -20.73 -1.69 -4.62
N GLN A 221 -21.32 -0.70 -3.93
CA GLN A 221 -22.05 -0.69 -2.65
C GLN A 221 -22.77 -1.93 -2.10
N HIS A 222 -23.08 -2.95 -2.90
CA HIS A 222 -23.80 -4.13 -2.43
C HIS A 222 -22.88 -5.12 -1.70
N GLN A 223 -21.56 -4.94 -1.75
CA GLN A 223 -20.62 -6.01 -1.38
C GLN A 223 -19.40 -5.50 -0.59
N GLY A 224 -19.46 -4.29 -0.05
CA GLY A 224 -18.60 -3.89 1.07
C GLY A 224 -19.16 -4.39 2.40
N LEU A 225 -18.33 -4.38 3.44
CA LEU A 225 -18.83 -4.42 4.81
C LEU A 225 -18.93 -3.01 5.36
N TRP A 226 -20.02 -2.73 6.06
CA TRP A 226 -20.18 -1.49 6.80
C TRP A 226 -20.64 -1.74 8.23
N GLN A 227 -20.22 -0.84 9.11
CA GLN A 227 -20.51 -0.84 10.53
C GLN A 227 -20.63 0.58 11.04
N ASP A 228 -21.57 0.82 11.93
CA ASP A 228 -21.70 2.07 12.66
C ASP A 228 -21.19 1.93 14.10
N LYS A 229 -20.69 3.03 14.63
CA LYS A 229 -20.44 3.23 16.07
C LYS A 229 -21.00 4.58 16.45
N ALA A 230 -21.60 4.67 17.64
CA ALA A 230 -21.80 5.98 18.27
C ALA A 230 -20.43 6.64 18.44
N GLY A 231 -20.38 7.97 18.27
CA GLY A 231 -19.12 8.70 18.45
C GLY A 231 -18.84 9.81 17.45
N VAL A 232 -19.85 10.39 16.80
CA VAL A 232 -19.63 11.64 16.01
C VAL A 232 -19.10 12.77 16.89
N ASN A 233 -19.44 12.75 18.17
CA ASN A 233 -18.92 13.70 19.18
C ASN A 233 -17.60 13.23 19.83
N ASP A 234 -17.11 12.03 19.50
CA ASP A 234 -15.82 11.57 19.98
C ASP A 234 -14.70 12.20 19.15
N ASN A 235 -13.50 12.27 19.74
CA ASN A 235 -12.33 12.77 19.02
C ASN A 235 -11.84 11.80 17.95
N ASN A 236 -12.13 10.50 18.10
CA ASN A 236 -11.81 9.47 17.11
C ASN A 236 -12.76 8.28 17.20
N VAL A 237 -12.92 7.58 16.08
CA VAL A 237 -13.62 6.29 15.99
C VAL A 237 -12.73 5.28 15.29
N ILE A 238 -12.73 4.04 15.80
CA ILE A 238 -11.84 2.97 15.36
C ILE A 238 -12.64 1.72 15.04
N PHE A 239 -12.31 1.04 13.94
CA PHE A 239 -12.85 -0.25 13.54
C PHE A 239 -11.75 -1.29 13.46
N ASP A 240 -12.05 -2.51 13.89
CA ASP A 240 -11.13 -3.63 13.76
C ASP A 240 -11.22 -4.21 12.34
N LEU A 241 -10.07 -4.41 11.70
CA LEU A 241 -9.96 -5.07 10.40
C LEU A 241 -9.06 -6.30 10.53
N GLU A 242 -9.52 -7.41 9.95
CA GLU A 242 -8.73 -8.61 9.80
C GLU A 242 -8.80 -9.08 8.35
N ILE A 243 -7.64 -9.17 7.70
CA ILE A 243 -7.54 -9.74 6.36
C ILE A 243 -7.25 -11.22 6.54
N SER A 244 -8.10 -12.10 6.01
CA SER A 244 -7.99 -13.55 6.20
C SER A 244 -8.04 -14.27 4.86
N THR A 245 -7.11 -15.17 4.60
CA THR A 245 -7.07 -15.99 3.37
C THR A 245 -6.99 -15.14 2.08
N SER A 246 -6.92 -15.79 0.92
CA SER A 246 -6.73 -15.15 -0.38
C SER A 246 -7.92 -14.34 -0.90
N SER A 247 -9.06 -14.33 -0.20
CA SER A 247 -10.28 -13.75 -0.75
C SER A 247 -11.25 -13.16 0.28
N GLY A 248 -10.85 -12.98 1.54
CA GLY A 248 -11.77 -12.48 2.55
C GLY A 248 -11.18 -11.47 3.52
N PHE A 249 -12.06 -10.60 4.01
CA PHE A 249 -11.75 -9.70 5.11
C PHE A 249 -12.89 -9.72 6.13
N ILE A 250 -12.53 -9.38 7.36
CA ILE A 250 -13.44 -9.26 8.50
C ILE A 250 -13.38 -7.81 8.96
N PHE A 251 -14.53 -7.18 9.10
CA PHE A 251 -14.67 -5.80 9.56
C PHE A 251 -15.59 -5.75 10.78
N ASN A 252 -15.00 -5.43 11.93
CA ASN A 252 -15.68 -5.38 13.23
C ASN A 252 -16.52 -6.65 13.49
N GLY A 253 -16.01 -7.81 13.11
CA GLY A 253 -16.66 -9.13 13.28
C GLY A 253 -17.54 -9.59 12.11
N LYS A 254 -17.91 -8.73 11.15
CA LYS A 254 -18.59 -9.16 9.92
C LYS A 254 -17.58 -9.67 8.90
N ARG A 255 -17.94 -10.67 8.09
CA ARG A 255 -17.03 -11.28 7.11
C ARG A 255 -17.52 -11.04 5.68
N PHE A 256 -16.58 -10.79 4.79
CA PHE A 256 -16.76 -10.72 3.35
C PHE A 256 -15.91 -11.77 2.65
N ASN A 257 -16.45 -12.42 1.63
CA ASN A 257 -15.70 -13.32 0.76
C ASN A 257 -15.83 -12.91 -0.70
N ALA A 258 -14.84 -12.20 -1.19
CA ALA A 258 -14.75 -11.68 -2.54
C ALA A 258 -14.83 -12.76 -3.63
N SER A 259 -14.33 -13.99 -3.41
CA SER A 259 -14.45 -15.06 -4.42
C SER A 259 -15.91 -15.45 -4.70
N LYS A 260 -16.78 -15.30 -3.70
CA LYS A 260 -18.20 -15.61 -3.80
C LYS A 260 -19.00 -14.37 -4.13
N GLU A 261 -18.71 -13.30 -3.42
CA GLU A 261 -19.55 -12.12 -3.36
C GLU A 261 -19.21 -11.16 -4.50
N ALA A 262 -17.93 -10.83 -4.76
CA ALA A 262 -17.53 -9.78 -5.71
C ALA A 262 -18.18 -9.89 -7.11
N VAL A 263 -18.75 -8.77 -7.56
CA VAL A 263 -19.46 -8.65 -8.85
C VAL A 263 -18.64 -7.91 -9.90
N CYS A 264 -18.14 -6.70 -9.59
CA CYS A 264 -17.47 -5.83 -10.57
C CYS A 264 -15.94 -6.00 -10.65
N VAL A 265 -15.46 -7.13 -10.13
CA VAL A 265 -14.04 -7.51 -10.16
C VAL A 265 -13.97 -8.94 -10.70
N PRO A 266 -13.03 -9.26 -11.63
CA PRO A 266 -12.87 -10.62 -12.11
C PRO A 266 -12.44 -11.57 -10.98
N LYS A 267 -13.28 -12.58 -10.72
CA LYS A 267 -13.02 -13.61 -9.70
C LYS A 267 -11.76 -14.46 -9.93
N LYS A 268 -11.29 -14.48 -11.18
CA LYS A 268 -10.08 -15.22 -11.61
C LYS A 268 -8.79 -14.50 -11.21
N ASP A 269 -8.87 -13.19 -10.95
CA ASP A 269 -7.69 -12.39 -10.66
C ASP A 269 -7.41 -12.41 -9.16
N PRO A 270 -6.13 -12.47 -8.75
CA PRO A 270 -5.79 -12.57 -7.35
C PRO A 270 -6.17 -11.27 -6.64
N ILE A 271 -7.01 -11.39 -5.62
CA ILE A 271 -7.02 -10.42 -4.53
C ILE A 271 -5.66 -10.56 -3.86
N VAL A 272 -5.04 -9.42 -3.55
CA VAL A 272 -3.72 -9.43 -2.91
C VAL A 272 -3.79 -10.27 -1.64
N GLU A 273 -3.05 -11.38 -1.61
CA GLU A 273 -3.07 -12.30 -0.47
C GLU A 273 -2.24 -11.73 0.68
N PRO A 274 -2.75 -11.75 1.93
CA PRO A 274 -1.97 -11.31 3.08
C PRO A 274 -0.78 -12.24 3.28
N LYS A 275 0.44 -11.75 3.04
CA LYS A 275 1.68 -12.55 3.18
C LYS A 275 2.73 -11.81 3.98
N ALA A 276 3.12 -12.36 5.12
CA ALA A 276 4.37 -11.98 5.74
C ALA A 276 5.47 -12.91 5.22
N TRP A 277 6.62 -12.37 4.83
CA TRP A 277 7.73 -13.17 4.33
C TRP A 277 8.62 -13.65 5.45
N THR A 278 9.04 -14.91 5.38
CA THR A 278 10.06 -15.45 6.28
C THR A 278 11.39 -14.76 6.03
N ILE A 279 12.03 -14.27 7.08
CA ILE A 279 13.34 -13.62 6.99
C ILE A 279 14.42 -14.71 7.02
N LYS A 280 15.34 -14.65 6.06
CA LYS A 280 16.40 -15.67 5.90
C LYS A 280 17.45 -15.61 7.02
N ASP A 281 17.67 -14.44 7.60
CA ASP A 281 18.76 -14.17 8.53
C ASP A 281 18.59 -14.81 9.91
N GLY A 282 19.70 -15.32 10.45
CA GLY A 282 19.77 -16.02 11.73
C GLY A 282 19.25 -15.21 12.93
N GLU A 283 19.44 -13.89 12.90
CA GLU A 283 19.06 -12.95 13.96
C GLU A 283 17.54 -12.74 14.08
N HIS A 284 16.79 -13.05 13.02
CA HIS A 284 15.36 -12.81 12.92
C HIS A 284 14.57 -14.08 12.54
N ARG A 285 15.11 -15.26 12.87
CA ARG A 285 14.51 -16.57 12.53
C ARG A 285 13.06 -16.75 12.97
N ASP A 286 12.63 -16.10 14.04
CA ASP A 286 11.25 -16.16 14.55
C ASP A 286 10.39 -14.95 14.14
N LYS A 287 10.88 -14.14 13.20
CA LYS A 287 10.18 -12.94 12.73
C LYS A 287 9.85 -13.07 11.25
N HIS A 288 8.75 -12.42 10.88
CA HIS A 288 8.35 -12.26 9.50
C HIS A 288 8.28 -10.78 9.13
N LEU A 289 8.53 -10.49 7.86
CA LEU A 289 8.42 -9.17 7.30
C LEU A 289 7.04 -8.99 6.66
N LEU A 290 6.24 -8.08 7.18
CA LEU A 290 5.03 -7.58 6.55
C LEU A 290 5.31 -6.20 5.95
N VAL A 291 5.19 -6.07 4.64
CA VAL A 291 5.19 -4.76 3.98
C VAL A 291 3.77 -4.28 3.88
N PHE A 292 3.49 -3.09 4.39
CA PHE A 292 2.18 -2.45 4.32
C PHE A 292 2.31 -1.09 3.65
N SER A 293 1.49 -0.83 2.64
CA SER A 293 1.53 0.43 1.89
C SER A 293 0.19 1.11 1.90
N LEU A 294 0.17 2.36 2.38
CA LEU A 294 -0.92 3.30 2.16
C LEU A 294 -0.79 3.83 0.74
N LEU A 295 -1.81 3.65 -0.08
CA LEU A 295 -1.81 4.14 -1.45
C LEU A 295 -2.15 5.63 -1.51
N ARG A 296 -1.90 6.26 -2.65
CA ARG A 296 -2.37 7.62 -2.93
C ARG A 296 -3.89 7.67 -2.92
N GLN A 297 -4.43 8.83 -2.55
CA GLN A 297 -5.88 9.08 -2.69
C GLN A 297 -6.38 8.89 -4.11
N THR A 298 -5.53 9.16 -5.10
CA THR A 298 -5.83 8.94 -6.51
C THR A 298 -6.01 7.47 -6.88
N SER A 299 -5.64 6.52 -6.03
CA SER A 299 -5.90 5.10 -6.24
C SER A 299 -7.35 4.71 -5.93
N SER A 300 -8.05 5.52 -5.13
CA SER A 300 -9.49 5.35 -4.89
C SER A 300 -10.32 5.92 -6.03
N VAL A 301 -11.56 5.45 -6.13
CA VAL A 301 -12.52 5.79 -7.19
C VAL A 301 -13.71 6.56 -6.64
N VAL A 302 -14.26 7.47 -7.44
CA VAL A 302 -15.50 8.20 -7.14
C VAL A 302 -16.64 7.60 -7.95
N TYR A 303 -17.81 7.44 -7.31
CA TYR A 303 -19.02 6.95 -7.95
C TYR A 303 -19.97 8.10 -8.24
N LYS A 304 -20.61 8.06 -9.41
CA LYS A 304 -21.75 8.93 -9.76
C LYS A 304 -22.98 8.05 -9.95
N GLY A 305 -23.76 7.88 -8.88
CA GLY A 305 -24.78 6.84 -8.83
C GLY A 305 -24.13 5.46 -8.85
N LEU A 306 -24.50 4.62 -9.83
CA LEU A 306 -23.93 3.28 -10.04
C LEU A 306 -22.76 3.28 -11.04
N ARG A 307 -22.11 4.42 -11.29
CA ARG A 307 -21.05 4.50 -12.31
C ARG A 307 -19.74 4.90 -11.71
N LEU A 308 -18.70 4.13 -12.02
CA LEU A 308 -17.32 4.50 -11.77
C LEU A 308 -16.97 5.71 -12.64
N THR A 309 -16.36 6.71 -12.03
CA THR A 309 -15.87 7.90 -12.74
C THR A 309 -14.34 7.88 -12.81
N LYS A 310 -13.78 8.72 -13.68
CA LYS A 310 -12.32 8.95 -13.73
C LYS A 310 -11.85 9.91 -12.64
N ASP A 311 -12.80 10.53 -11.93
CA ASP A 311 -12.53 11.45 -10.84
C ASP A 311 -11.96 10.69 -9.64
N HIS A 312 -11.27 11.41 -8.77
CA HIS A 312 -10.68 10.87 -7.56
C HIS A 312 -11.09 11.72 -6.36
N PRO A 313 -11.04 11.14 -5.15
CA PRO A 313 -11.15 11.93 -3.94
C PRO A 313 -10.13 13.07 -3.94
N ASN A 314 -10.52 14.22 -3.42
CA ASN A 314 -9.57 15.32 -3.19
C ASN A 314 -8.72 15.10 -1.95
N GLY A 315 -9.01 14.04 -1.18
CA GLY A 315 -8.24 13.58 -0.05
C GLY A 315 -9.03 13.60 1.24
N PRO A 316 -8.51 12.93 2.28
CA PRO A 316 -9.24 12.84 3.53
C PRO A 316 -9.35 14.23 4.14
N ARG A 317 -10.58 14.57 4.53
CA ARG A 317 -10.89 15.81 5.25
C ARG A 317 -10.58 15.63 6.74
N CYS A 318 -10.81 14.43 7.25
CA CYS A 318 -10.39 14.00 8.58
C CYS A 318 -8.94 13.50 8.56
N GLU A 319 -8.33 13.38 9.73
CA GLU A 319 -7.11 12.58 9.87
C GLU A 319 -7.51 11.08 9.89
N LEU A 320 -6.97 10.29 8.97
CA LEU A 320 -7.16 8.84 8.94
C LEU A 320 -5.92 8.14 9.48
N PHE A 321 -6.09 6.96 10.06
CA PHE A 321 -4.94 6.21 10.58
C PHE A 321 -5.15 4.70 10.58
N VAL A 322 -4.03 3.97 10.59
CA VAL A 322 -3.97 2.52 10.78
C VAL A 322 -3.11 2.21 11.99
N ARG A 323 -3.57 1.32 12.89
CA ARG A 323 -2.82 0.84 14.06
C ARG A 323 -2.57 -0.66 13.97
N PHE A 324 -1.32 -1.05 14.11
CA PHE A 324 -0.87 -2.44 14.30
C PHE A 324 -0.61 -2.70 15.78
#